data_AF-Q839Q0-F1
#
_entry.id   AF-Q839Q0-F1
#
_cell.length_a   1.000
_cell.length_b   1.000
_cell.length_c   1.000
_cell.angle_alpha   90.00
_cell.angle_beta   90.00
_cell.angle_gamma   90.00
#
_symmetry.space_group_name_H-M   'P 1'
#
loop_
_entity.id
_entity.type
_entity.pdbx_description
1 polymer ?
#
loop_
_entity_poly.entity_id
_entity_poly.type
_entity_poly.pdbx_seq_one_letter_code
_entity_poly.pdbx_strand_id
1 'polypeptide(L)'
;MGKLIGKLYETKDYSKFKFLKGNRAIKEKRSLIESIEKSGILVPIDVNEKFEIIDGQTRFLIARKLNKSIPYIISKGLNLDDVIELNSTIKTWKIGDFIRKYSMDGMNEYKKLQFIVKKYKNISPSSLISLAMGNKHYDGNSQELVKTGQFSFYNYKEFIRLLDSYGNFCEELNLRSSQQTFFAYVELFIVKDFDYYRLINGFKIKTKNVIEGIFHQGVVLEEFLKAYNYKLHRNSNKAIKYEIEIDGKPVIRDIQSMFLIKEIKNG
;
A
#
# COMPACT_ATOMS: atom_id res chain seq x y z
N MET A 1 -27.81 -30.53 -26.51
CA MET A 1 -28.48 -29.61 -25.58
C MET A 1 -27.63 -29.47 -24.33
N GLY A 2 -27.46 -28.25 -23.82
CA GLY A 2 -26.65 -28.00 -22.61
C GLY A 2 -27.36 -28.49 -21.34
N LYS A 3 -26.57 -28.83 -20.31
CA LYS A 3 -27.08 -29.14 -18.96
C LYS A 3 -27.50 -27.84 -18.27
N LEU A 4 -28.62 -27.85 -17.56
CA LEU A 4 -28.98 -26.75 -16.66
C LEU A 4 -27.97 -26.69 -15.50
N ILE A 5 -27.10 -25.68 -15.51
CA ILE A 5 -26.10 -25.44 -14.47
C ILE A 5 -26.46 -24.10 -13.82
N GLY A 6 -27.28 -24.14 -12.76
CA GLY A 6 -27.70 -22.96 -11.98
C GLY A 6 -29.12 -22.46 -12.27
N LYS A 7 -29.63 -21.60 -11.37
CA LYS A 7 -30.93 -20.93 -11.48
C LYS A 7 -30.74 -19.42 -11.34
N LEU A 8 -31.37 -18.65 -12.21
CA LEU A 8 -31.43 -17.18 -12.16
C LEU A 8 -32.71 -16.74 -11.45
N TYR A 9 -32.58 -15.79 -10.53
CA TYR A 9 -33.69 -15.23 -9.76
C TYR A 9 -33.69 -13.71 -9.89
N GLU A 10 -34.83 -13.07 -9.62
CA GLU A 10 -34.95 -11.61 -9.57
C GLU A 10 -35.81 -11.21 -8.37
N THR A 11 -35.43 -10.15 -7.65
CA THR A 11 -36.24 -9.60 -6.57
C THR A 11 -36.04 -8.10 -6.41
N LYS A 12 -37.05 -7.42 -5.86
CA LYS A 12 -36.94 -6.02 -5.40
C LYS A 12 -36.81 -5.91 -3.88
N ASP A 13 -36.82 -7.05 -3.18
CA ASP A 13 -36.61 -7.09 -1.74
C ASP A 13 -35.12 -7.05 -1.42
N TYR A 14 -34.62 -5.83 -1.16
CA TYR A 14 -33.21 -5.59 -0.82
C TYR A 14 -32.83 -6.13 0.57
N SER A 15 -33.80 -6.41 1.45
CA SER A 15 -33.53 -6.81 2.85
C SER A 15 -32.97 -8.23 2.96
N LYS A 16 -33.16 -9.05 1.91
CA LYS A 16 -32.63 -10.41 1.82
C LYS A 16 -31.11 -10.47 1.77
N PHE A 17 -30.47 -9.43 1.22
CA PHE A 17 -29.05 -9.46 0.92
C PHE A 17 -28.20 -8.91 2.06
N LYS A 18 -27.10 -9.61 2.36
CA LYS A 18 -26.12 -9.22 3.37
C LYS A 18 -24.77 -8.99 2.72
N PHE A 19 -23.98 -8.08 3.27
CA PHE A 19 -22.58 -7.95 2.86
C PHE A 19 -21.75 -8.99 3.60
N LEU A 20 -20.99 -9.77 2.83
CA LEU A 20 -19.98 -10.66 3.40
C LEU A 20 -18.89 -9.83 4.12
N LYS A 21 -18.62 -10.16 5.38
CA LYS A 21 -17.59 -9.50 6.19
C LYS A 21 -16.22 -9.70 5.53
N GLY A 22 -15.40 -8.64 5.46
CA GLY A 22 -14.06 -8.71 4.85
C GLY A 22 -14.02 -8.52 3.32
N ASN A 23 -15.18 -8.45 2.64
CA ASN A 23 -15.23 -8.28 1.19
C ASN A 23 -14.76 -6.87 0.73
N ARG A 24 -14.66 -6.66 -0.59
CA ARG A 24 -14.04 -5.49 -1.22
C ARG A 24 -14.69 -4.17 -0.83
N ALA A 25 -13.88 -3.11 -0.70
CA ALA A 25 -14.43 -1.78 -0.46
C ALA A 25 -15.18 -1.35 -1.71
N ILE A 26 -16.41 -0.91 -1.52
CA ILE A 26 -17.29 -0.56 -2.62
C ILE A 26 -16.82 0.77 -3.20
N LYS A 27 -16.52 0.76 -4.50
CA LYS A 27 -16.26 1.96 -5.29
C LYS A 27 -17.34 2.09 -6.34
N GLU A 28 -18.12 3.17 -6.25
CA GLU A 28 -19.05 3.54 -7.31
C GLU A 28 -18.28 4.08 -8.51
N LYS A 29 -18.61 3.58 -9.70
CA LYS A 29 -18.11 4.14 -10.96
C LYS A 29 -19.29 4.82 -11.65
N ARG A 30 -19.11 6.07 -12.08
CA ARG A 30 -20.15 6.86 -12.73
C ARG A 30 -20.76 6.14 -13.95
N SER A 31 -19.93 5.53 -14.79
CA SER A 31 -20.39 4.76 -15.95
C SER A 31 -21.26 3.55 -15.58
N LEU A 32 -21.03 2.92 -14.42
CA LEU A 32 -21.86 1.81 -13.96
C LEU A 32 -23.23 2.30 -13.44
N ILE A 33 -23.27 3.49 -12.84
CA ILE A 33 -24.51 4.13 -12.41
C ILE A 33 -25.40 4.41 -13.63
N GLU A 34 -24.85 5.09 -14.64
CA GLU A 34 -25.55 5.42 -15.88
C GLU A 34 -26.06 4.17 -16.61
N SER A 35 -25.25 3.10 -16.65
CA SER A 35 -25.65 1.82 -17.23
C SER A 35 -26.83 1.17 -16.49
N ILE A 36 -26.81 1.14 -15.15
CA ILE A 36 -27.89 0.55 -14.34
C ILE A 36 -29.16 1.39 -14.39
N GLU A 37 -29.02 2.71 -14.46
CA GLU A 37 -30.15 3.62 -14.63
C GLU A 37 -30.90 3.34 -15.94
N LYS A 38 -30.16 3.24 -17.05
CA LYS A 38 -30.69 3.02 -18.40
C LYS A 38 -31.20 1.60 -18.62
N SER A 39 -30.46 0.58 -18.18
CA SER A 39 -30.68 -0.81 -18.59
C SER A 39 -30.89 -1.80 -17.44
N GLY A 40 -30.87 -1.33 -16.19
CA GLY A 40 -30.91 -2.21 -15.03
C GLY A 40 -29.61 -3.00 -14.84
N ILE A 41 -29.63 -4.02 -13.98
CA ILE A 41 -28.47 -4.90 -13.79
C ILE A 41 -28.45 -5.93 -14.93
N LEU A 42 -27.50 -5.78 -15.86
CA LEU A 42 -27.34 -6.72 -16.99
C LEU A 42 -26.66 -8.03 -16.60
N VAL A 43 -25.77 -7.98 -15.62
CA VAL A 43 -25.06 -9.15 -15.10
C VAL A 43 -25.50 -9.37 -13.65
N PRO A 44 -26.17 -10.50 -13.34
CA PRO A 44 -26.69 -10.79 -12.00
C PRO A 44 -25.63 -10.65 -10.90
N ILE A 45 -26.07 -10.38 -9.67
CA ILE A 45 -25.19 -10.49 -8.50
C ILE A 45 -25.05 -11.97 -8.11
N ASP A 46 -23.93 -12.30 -7.48
CA ASP A 46 -23.68 -13.65 -6.97
C ASP A 46 -23.80 -13.66 -5.45
N VAL A 47 -24.54 -14.63 -4.91
CA VAL A 47 -24.75 -14.78 -3.47
C VAL A 47 -24.54 -16.23 -3.05
N ASN A 48 -24.09 -16.44 -1.81
CA ASN A 48 -24.06 -17.77 -1.22
C ASN A 48 -25.46 -18.19 -0.71
N GLU A 49 -25.57 -19.40 -0.15
CA GLU A 49 -26.81 -19.92 0.43
C GLU A 49 -27.37 -19.10 1.62
N LYS A 50 -26.58 -18.19 2.20
CA LYS A 50 -26.99 -17.26 3.27
C LYS A 50 -27.39 -15.88 2.75
N PHE A 51 -27.49 -15.72 1.42
CA PHE A 51 -27.72 -14.44 0.74
C PHE A 51 -26.63 -13.38 1.04
N GLU A 52 -25.41 -13.82 1.36
CA GLU A 52 -24.26 -12.93 1.47
C GLU A 52 -23.71 -12.67 0.06
N ILE A 53 -23.56 -11.39 -0.30
CA ILE A 53 -23.10 -10.97 -1.62
C ILE A 53 -21.63 -11.34 -1.78
N ILE A 54 -21.39 -12.31 -2.67
CA ILE A 54 -20.09 -12.79 -3.12
C ILE A 54 -19.50 -11.78 -4.11
N ASP A 55 -20.25 -11.49 -5.17
CA ASP A 55 -19.88 -10.54 -6.23
C ASP A 55 -21.05 -9.64 -6.60
N GLY A 56 -20.73 -8.42 -7.05
CA GLY A 56 -21.73 -7.43 -7.46
C GLY A 56 -22.19 -6.47 -6.35
N GLN A 57 -21.42 -6.31 -5.29
CA GLN A 57 -21.70 -5.36 -4.19
C GLN A 57 -22.00 -3.93 -4.69
N THR A 58 -21.21 -3.41 -5.63
CA THR A 58 -21.45 -2.08 -6.23
C THR A 58 -22.76 -2.05 -7.02
N ARG A 59 -23.07 -3.10 -7.79
CA ARG A 59 -24.33 -3.19 -8.56
C ARG A 59 -25.53 -3.20 -7.63
N PHE A 60 -25.47 -3.99 -6.56
CA PHE A 60 -26.51 -4.04 -5.52
C PHE A 60 -26.76 -2.66 -4.91
N LEU A 61 -25.70 -1.95 -4.49
CA LEU A 61 -25.86 -0.61 -3.89
C LEU A 61 -26.46 0.41 -4.86
N ILE A 62 -25.98 0.44 -6.11
CA ILE A 62 -26.50 1.35 -7.13
C ILE A 62 -27.96 1.03 -7.43
N ALA A 63 -28.30 -0.23 -7.67
CA ALA A 63 -29.67 -0.63 -7.96
C ALA A 63 -30.62 -0.37 -6.79
N ARG A 64 -30.16 -0.57 -5.54
CA ARG A 64 -30.91 -0.18 -4.34
C ARG A 64 -31.16 1.33 -4.28
N LYS A 65 -30.14 2.14 -4.58
CA LYS A 65 -30.25 3.60 -4.64
C LYS A 65 -31.20 4.08 -5.74
N LEU A 66 -31.21 3.40 -6.89
CA LEU A 66 -32.06 3.70 -8.05
C LEU A 66 -33.40 2.96 -8.04
N ASN A 67 -33.72 2.22 -6.96
CA ASN A 67 -34.94 1.41 -6.83
C ASN A 67 -35.20 0.42 -7.99
N LYS A 68 -34.12 -0.18 -8.52
CA LYS A 68 -34.14 -1.19 -9.59
C LYS A 68 -34.14 -2.61 -9.03
N SER A 69 -34.76 -3.55 -9.74
CA SER A 69 -34.74 -4.98 -9.39
C SER A 69 -33.32 -5.56 -9.38
N ILE A 70 -33.11 -6.58 -8.55
CA ILE A 70 -31.85 -7.28 -8.37
C ILE A 70 -31.96 -8.69 -8.97
N PRO A 71 -31.40 -8.93 -10.16
CA PRO A 71 -31.17 -10.28 -10.65
C PRO A 71 -29.98 -10.90 -9.89
N TYR A 72 -30.12 -12.16 -9.45
CA TYR A 72 -29.10 -12.87 -8.69
C TYR A 72 -29.04 -14.37 -9.00
N ILE A 73 -27.87 -14.96 -8.77
CA ILE A 73 -27.63 -16.40 -8.79
C ILE A 73 -27.19 -16.87 -7.40
N ILE A 74 -27.50 -18.12 -7.04
CA ILE A 74 -27.09 -18.72 -5.76
C ILE A 74 -25.97 -19.73 -6.04
N SER A 75 -24.75 -19.40 -5.62
CA SER A 75 -23.58 -20.26 -5.72
C SER A 75 -23.35 -20.99 -4.40
N LYS A 76 -23.65 -22.29 -4.38
CA LYS A 76 -23.55 -23.12 -3.18
C LYS A 76 -22.10 -23.43 -2.83
N GLY A 77 -21.77 -23.34 -1.54
CA GLY A 77 -20.50 -23.82 -1.01
C GLY A 77 -19.29 -22.90 -1.25
N LEU A 78 -19.51 -21.70 -1.79
CA LEU A 78 -18.45 -20.70 -1.93
C LEU A 78 -18.28 -19.92 -0.62
N ASN A 79 -17.12 -20.08 0.01
CA ASN A 79 -16.68 -19.26 1.12
C ASN A 79 -15.84 -18.05 0.62
N LEU A 80 -15.47 -17.12 1.51
CA LEU A 80 -14.71 -15.92 1.12
C LEU A 80 -13.37 -16.25 0.44
N ASP A 81 -12.71 -17.34 0.81
CA ASP A 81 -11.43 -17.76 0.23
C ASP A 81 -11.61 -18.28 -1.20
N ASP A 82 -12.64 -19.09 -1.46
CA ASP A 82 -13.01 -19.55 -2.82
C ASP A 82 -13.34 -18.36 -3.72
N VAL A 83 -14.03 -17.36 -3.16
CA VAL A 83 -14.36 -16.11 -3.86
C VAL A 83 -13.12 -15.29 -4.18
N ILE A 84 -12.12 -15.26 -3.32
CA ILE A 84 -10.85 -14.57 -3.59
C ILE A 84 -10.08 -15.29 -4.68
N GLU A 85 -10.03 -16.62 -4.62
CA GLU A 85 -9.38 -17.46 -5.63
C GLU A 85 -10.04 -17.27 -7.01
N LEU A 86 -11.37 -17.39 -7.10
CA LEU A 86 -12.14 -17.14 -8.32
C LEU A 86 -11.99 -15.72 -8.87
N ASN A 87 -11.82 -14.74 -7.99
CA ASN A 87 -11.63 -13.35 -8.40
C ASN A 87 -10.19 -13.01 -8.79
N SER A 88 -9.22 -13.82 -8.39
CA SER A 88 -7.80 -13.61 -8.73
C SER A 88 -7.56 -13.70 -10.25
N THR A 89 -8.37 -14.48 -10.96
CA THR A 89 -8.34 -14.68 -12.42
C THR A 89 -9.13 -13.64 -13.22
N ILE A 90 -10.17 -13.01 -12.66
CA ILE A 90 -11.06 -12.07 -13.39
C ILE A 90 -10.81 -10.59 -13.01
N LYS A 91 -10.53 -10.30 -11.73
CA LYS A 91 -10.28 -8.93 -11.24
C LYS A 91 -9.43 -8.95 -9.98
N THR A 92 -8.12 -8.84 -10.18
CA THR A 92 -7.09 -8.97 -9.14
C THR A 92 -7.39 -8.06 -7.94
N TRP A 93 -7.52 -8.67 -6.75
CA TRP A 93 -7.58 -7.95 -5.49
C TRP A 93 -6.36 -7.04 -5.34
N LYS A 94 -6.56 -5.80 -4.90
CA LYS A 94 -5.43 -4.91 -4.61
C LYS A 94 -4.90 -5.20 -3.22
N ILE A 95 -3.64 -4.84 -2.96
CA ILE A 95 -3.01 -5.03 -1.65
C ILE A 95 -3.84 -4.45 -0.49
N GLY A 96 -4.48 -3.29 -0.70
CA GLY A 96 -5.37 -2.67 0.28
C GLY A 96 -6.65 -3.46 0.58
N ASP A 97 -7.08 -4.34 -0.34
CA ASP A 97 -8.21 -5.22 -0.11
C ASP A 97 -7.84 -6.36 0.85
N PHE A 98 -6.66 -6.97 0.67
CA PHE A 98 -6.13 -7.97 1.60
C PHE A 98 -5.92 -7.36 2.99
N ILE A 99 -5.33 -6.17 3.08
CA ILE A 99 -5.16 -5.47 4.36
C ILE A 99 -6.49 -5.26 5.08
N ARG A 100 -7.53 -4.85 4.35
CA ARG A 100 -8.86 -4.65 4.93
C ARG A 100 -9.48 -5.98 5.36
N LYS A 101 -9.40 -7.03 4.54
CA LYS A 101 -9.91 -8.37 4.88
C LYS A 101 -9.34 -8.82 6.23
N TYR A 102 -8.02 -8.94 6.32
CA TYR A 102 -7.36 -9.47 7.52
C TYR A 102 -7.55 -8.57 8.76
N SER A 103 -7.65 -7.24 8.56
CA SER A 103 -8.04 -6.32 9.64
C SER A 103 -9.46 -6.62 10.18
N MET A 104 -10.44 -6.85 9.28
CA MET A 104 -11.82 -7.18 9.64
C MET A 104 -11.96 -8.57 10.27
N ASP A 105 -11.07 -9.50 9.90
CA ASP A 105 -10.95 -10.83 10.49
C ASP A 105 -10.34 -10.80 11.90
N GLY A 106 -9.92 -9.61 12.36
CA GLY A 106 -9.48 -9.38 13.73
C GLY A 106 -7.97 -9.41 13.92
N MET A 107 -7.18 -9.61 12.84
CA MET A 107 -5.73 -9.72 12.92
C MET A 107 -5.09 -8.37 13.27
N ASN A 108 -4.43 -8.30 14.44
CA ASN A 108 -3.95 -7.05 15.01
C ASN A 108 -2.87 -6.35 14.16
N GLU A 109 -1.96 -7.11 13.54
CA GLU A 109 -0.92 -6.56 12.65
C GLU A 109 -1.55 -5.85 11.44
N TYR A 110 -2.63 -6.40 10.90
CA TYR A 110 -3.37 -5.81 9.79
C TYR A 110 -4.22 -4.61 10.20
N LYS A 111 -4.76 -4.58 11.43
CA LYS A 111 -5.41 -3.36 11.97
C LYS A 111 -4.43 -2.20 12.05
N LYS A 112 -3.23 -2.44 12.60
CA LYS A 112 -2.13 -1.45 12.65
C LYS A 112 -1.74 -1.00 11.25
N LEU A 113 -1.51 -1.93 10.33
CA LEU A 113 -1.13 -1.62 8.94
C LEU A 113 -2.23 -0.82 8.23
N GLN A 114 -3.50 -1.17 8.42
CA GLN A 114 -4.63 -0.42 7.86
C GLN A 114 -4.67 1.03 8.38
N PHE A 115 -4.39 1.24 9.66
CA PHE A 115 -4.28 2.59 10.23
C PHE A 115 -3.12 3.38 9.61
N ILE A 116 -1.94 2.77 9.50
CA ILE A 116 -0.75 3.40 8.91
C ILE A 116 -1.00 3.81 7.45
N VAL A 117 -1.51 2.90 6.62
CA VAL A 117 -1.79 3.20 5.20
C VAL A 117 -2.78 4.35 5.04
N LYS A 118 -3.73 4.51 5.97
CA LYS A 118 -4.66 5.65 5.98
C LYS A 118 -3.98 6.94 6.48
N LYS A 119 -3.16 6.86 7.52
CA LYS A 119 -2.46 8.03 8.12
C LYS A 119 -1.43 8.61 7.15
N TYR A 120 -0.59 7.77 6.55
CA TYR A 120 0.52 8.17 5.66
C TYR A 120 0.17 7.98 4.18
N LYS A 121 -0.97 8.56 3.75
CA LYS A 121 -1.54 8.39 2.40
C LYS A 121 -0.65 8.88 1.24
N ASN A 122 0.35 9.70 1.56
CA ASN A 122 1.35 10.22 0.62
C ASN A 122 2.48 9.22 0.33
N ILE A 123 2.58 8.13 1.08
CA ILE A 123 3.54 7.05 0.87
C ILE A 123 2.80 5.87 0.25
N SER A 124 3.40 5.23 -0.75
CA SER A 124 2.76 4.09 -1.40
C SER A 124 2.59 2.93 -0.40
N PRO A 125 1.46 2.18 -0.44
CA PRO A 125 1.28 1.02 0.43
C PRO A 125 2.40 -0.01 0.29
N SER A 126 2.92 -0.20 -0.93
CA SER A 126 4.01 -1.14 -1.18
C SER A 126 5.32 -0.74 -0.50
N SER A 127 5.66 0.56 -0.50
CA SER A 127 6.82 1.08 0.22
C SER A 127 6.66 0.94 1.74
N LEU A 128 5.47 1.26 2.27
CA LEU A 128 5.15 1.07 3.69
C LEU A 128 5.29 -0.39 4.11
N ILE A 129 4.73 -1.32 3.33
CA ILE A 129 4.80 -2.76 3.61
C ILE A 129 6.24 -3.25 3.59
N SER A 130 7.02 -2.88 2.57
CA SER A 130 8.41 -3.35 2.43
C SER A 130 9.25 -2.90 3.62
N LEU A 131 9.16 -1.62 3.99
CA LEU A 131 9.90 -1.07 5.14
C LEU A 131 9.37 -1.62 6.47
N ALA A 132 8.06 -1.76 6.64
CA ALA A 132 7.47 -2.35 7.84
C ALA A 132 8.00 -3.76 8.13
N MET A 133 8.33 -4.51 7.08
CA MET A 133 8.92 -5.85 7.17
C MET A 133 10.46 -5.83 7.19
N GLY A 134 11.07 -4.65 7.32
CA GLY A 134 12.50 -4.46 7.51
C GLY A 134 13.32 -4.44 6.22
N ASN A 135 12.70 -4.17 5.06
CA ASN A 135 13.43 -4.05 3.80
C ASN A 135 13.78 -2.59 3.49
N LYS A 136 15.04 -2.37 3.11
CA LYS A 136 15.56 -1.03 2.74
C LYS A 136 15.13 -0.55 1.34
N HIS A 137 14.53 -1.43 0.55
CA HIS A 137 13.97 -1.13 -0.77
C HIS A 137 12.60 -1.80 -0.92
N TYR A 138 11.92 -1.54 -2.05
CA TYR A 138 10.75 -2.30 -2.43
C TYR A 138 11.07 -3.79 -2.49
N ASP A 139 10.24 -4.59 -1.82
CA ASP A 139 10.34 -6.04 -1.81
C ASP A 139 9.01 -6.66 -2.23
N GLY A 140 9.04 -7.43 -3.33
CA GLY A 140 7.88 -8.13 -3.87
C GLY A 140 7.38 -9.23 -2.94
N ASN A 141 8.29 -9.90 -2.22
CA ASN A 141 7.95 -10.96 -1.28
C ASN A 141 7.11 -10.42 -0.10
N SER A 142 7.44 -9.24 0.41
CA SER A 142 6.64 -8.55 1.44
C SER A 142 5.20 -8.29 0.98
N GLN A 143 5.00 -7.99 -0.31
CA GLN A 143 3.64 -7.86 -0.85
C GLN A 143 2.90 -9.19 -0.86
N GLU A 144 3.60 -10.29 -1.18
CA GLU A 144 3.03 -11.63 -1.19
C GLU A 144 2.65 -12.09 0.22
N LEU A 145 3.51 -11.85 1.21
CA LEU A 145 3.21 -12.15 2.62
C LEU A 145 1.98 -11.40 3.14
N VAL A 146 1.72 -10.18 2.65
CA VAL A 146 0.45 -9.48 2.95
C VAL A 146 -0.74 -10.21 2.33
N LYS A 147 -0.64 -10.71 1.10
CA LYS A 147 -1.73 -11.43 0.41
C LYS A 147 -2.03 -12.80 1.04
N THR A 148 -1.02 -13.48 1.58
CA THR A 148 -1.16 -14.80 2.21
C THR A 148 -1.51 -14.74 3.69
N GLY A 149 -1.67 -13.56 4.29
CA GLY A 149 -2.03 -13.42 5.71
C GLY A 149 -0.83 -13.47 6.67
N GLN A 150 0.40 -13.42 6.17
CA GLN A 150 1.64 -13.66 6.91
C GLN A 150 2.43 -12.38 7.24
N PHE A 151 1.81 -11.20 7.08
CA PHE A 151 2.45 -9.93 7.40
C PHE A 151 2.68 -9.75 8.90
N SER A 152 3.86 -9.22 9.25
CA SER A 152 4.22 -8.78 10.60
C SER A 152 5.20 -7.61 10.55
N PHE A 153 5.08 -6.68 11.50
CA PHE A 153 6.07 -5.61 11.65
C PHE A 153 7.38 -6.17 12.19
N TYR A 154 8.50 -5.82 11.54
CA TYR A 154 9.84 -6.14 12.05
C TYR A 154 10.13 -5.35 13.34
N ASN A 155 9.91 -4.03 13.30
CA ASN A 155 9.98 -3.16 14.47
C ASN A 155 8.99 -2.01 14.34
N TYR A 156 7.82 -2.17 14.97
CA TYR A 156 6.73 -1.22 14.84
C TYR A 156 7.08 0.18 15.37
N LYS A 157 7.80 0.26 16.50
CA LYS A 157 8.14 1.54 17.14
C LYS A 157 9.08 2.37 16.27
N GLU A 158 10.15 1.74 15.80
CA GLU A 158 11.13 2.40 14.92
C GLU A 158 10.54 2.75 13.56
N PHE A 159 9.65 1.89 13.04
CA PHE A 159 8.92 2.17 11.81
C PHE A 159 8.09 3.46 11.93
N ILE A 160 7.29 3.61 12.99
CA ILE A 160 6.52 4.83 13.23
C ILE A 160 7.43 6.06 13.39
N ARG A 161 8.54 5.93 14.14
CA ARG A 161 9.52 7.02 14.30
C ARG A 161 10.05 7.51 12.96
N LEU A 162 10.38 6.59 12.05
CA LEU A 162 10.82 6.95 10.70
C LEU A 162 9.70 7.64 9.91
N LEU A 163 8.47 7.11 9.93
CA LEU A 163 7.36 7.69 9.18
C LEU A 163 7.00 9.11 9.62
N ASP A 164 7.03 9.38 10.93
CA ASP A 164 6.82 10.73 11.46
C ASP A 164 7.96 11.66 11.04
N SER A 165 9.21 11.19 11.14
CA SER A 165 10.40 11.95 10.72
C SER A 165 10.38 12.28 9.21
N TYR A 166 10.01 11.32 8.36
CA TYR A 166 9.88 11.53 6.92
C TYR A 166 8.69 12.44 6.58
N GLY A 167 7.57 12.31 7.29
CA GLY A 167 6.43 13.20 7.15
C GLY A 167 6.81 14.66 7.39
N ASN A 168 7.51 14.92 8.51
CA ASN A 168 8.03 16.26 8.85
C ASN A 168 9.01 16.75 7.79
N PHE A 169 9.92 15.89 7.31
CA PHE A 169 10.87 16.23 6.26
C PHE A 169 10.14 16.69 4.97
N CYS A 170 9.12 15.95 4.54
CA CYS A 170 8.32 16.32 3.39
C CYS A 170 7.56 17.63 3.61
N GLU A 171 6.99 17.85 4.80
CA GLU A 171 6.23 19.06 5.12
C GLU A 171 7.13 20.30 5.17
N GLU A 172 8.25 20.23 5.90
CA GLU A 172 9.19 21.35 6.06
C GLU A 172 9.82 21.80 4.74
N LEU A 173 10.08 20.85 3.85
CA LEU A 173 10.59 21.16 2.51
C LEU A 173 9.47 21.34 1.49
N ASN A 174 8.20 21.16 1.86
CA ASN A 174 7.05 21.12 0.94
C ASN A 174 7.28 20.13 -0.24
N LEU A 175 7.95 19.01 0.02
CA LEU A 175 8.34 18.00 -0.96
C LEU A 175 7.20 16.99 -1.18
N ARG A 176 6.93 16.67 -2.44
CA ARG A 176 6.03 15.56 -2.76
C ARG A 176 6.72 14.21 -2.54
N SER A 177 6.16 13.39 -1.66
CA SER A 177 6.62 12.02 -1.42
C SER A 177 6.55 11.14 -2.68
N SER A 178 7.60 10.36 -2.88
CA SER A 178 7.74 9.33 -3.92
C SER A 178 8.46 8.12 -3.33
N GLN A 179 8.43 6.98 -4.01
CA GLN A 179 9.17 5.79 -3.55
C GLN A 179 10.67 6.07 -3.43
N GLN A 180 11.23 6.82 -4.38
CA GLN A 180 12.64 7.16 -4.45
C GLN A 180 13.06 8.07 -3.29
N THR A 181 12.29 9.14 -3.03
CA THR A 181 12.56 10.05 -1.91
C THR A 181 12.37 9.37 -0.56
N PHE A 182 11.38 8.49 -0.45
CA PHE A 182 11.13 7.71 0.77
C PHE A 182 12.31 6.79 1.10
N PHE A 183 12.74 5.94 0.16
CA PHE A 183 13.84 5.02 0.44
C PHE A 183 15.21 5.71 0.53
N ALA A 184 15.45 6.80 -0.21
CA ALA A 184 16.63 7.63 -0.01
C ALA A 184 16.68 8.22 1.42
N TYR A 185 15.53 8.69 1.93
CA TYR A 185 15.44 9.16 3.31
C TYR A 185 15.69 8.03 4.32
N VAL A 186 15.14 6.83 4.07
CA VAL A 186 15.38 5.65 4.91
C VAL A 186 16.87 5.36 5.04
N GLU A 187 17.62 5.40 3.93
CA GLU A 187 19.06 5.14 3.95
C GLU A 187 19.85 6.14 4.80
N LEU A 188 19.44 7.42 4.82
CA LEU A 188 20.04 8.40 5.73
C LEU A 188 19.61 8.19 7.19
N PHE A 189 18.31 7.94 7.41
CA PHE A 189 17.74 7.82 8.75
C PHE A 189 18.35 6.68 9.56
N ILE A 190 18.73 5.58 8.89
CA ILE A 190 19.35 4.43 9.55
C ILE A 190 20.84 4.65 9.81
N VAL A 191 21.49 5.69 9.28
CA VAL A 191 22.89 5.96 9.61
C VAL A 191 23.00 6.30 11.09
N LYS A 192 23.95 5.68 11.78
CA LYS A 192 24.24 6.00 13.17
C LYS A 192 24.55 7.49 13.30
N ASP A 193 23.94 8.13 14.30
CA ASP A 193 24.11 9.57 14.57
C ASP A 193 23.57 10.49 13.46
N PHE A 194 22.60 10.02 12.66
CA PHE A 194 21.88 10.85 11.69
C PHE A 194 21.26 12.11 12.34
N ASP A 195 21.62 13.28 11.80
CA ASP A 195 21.15 14.60 12.22
C ASP A 195 20.10 15.16 11.25
N TYR A 196 18.83 15.09 11.64
CA TYR A 196 17.69 15.58 10.87
C TYR A 196 17.85 17.06 10.44
N TYR A 197 18.28 17.94 11.35
CA TYR A 197 18.35 19.37 11.08
C TYR A 197 19.46 19.72 10.10
N ARG A 198 20.55 18.93 10.09
CA ARG A 198 21.60 19.06 9.10
C ARG A 198 21.08 18.81 7.68
N LEU A 199 20.29 17.75 7.48
CA LEU A 199 19.66 17.47 6.19
C LEU A 199 18.77 18.64 5.72
N ILE A 200 17.86 19.09 6.60
CA ILE A 200 16.92 20.18 6.29
C ILE A 200 17.66 21.47 5.94
N ASN A 201 18.66 21.86 6.73
CA ASN A 201 19.43 23.08 6.49
C ASN A 201 20.23 22.99 5.19
N GLY A 202 20.75 21.81 4.85
CA GLY A 202 21.37 21.55 3.56
C GLY A 202 20.44 21.86 2.37
N PHE A 203 19.20 21.40 2.44
CA PHE A 203 18.18 21.64 1.40
C PHE A 203 17.66 23.08 1.36
N LYS A 204 17.55 23.76 2.50
CA LYS A 204 17.17 25.18 2.52
C LYS A 204 18.19 26.06 1.78
N ILE A 205 19.44 25.61 1.68
CA ILE A 205 20.52 26.32 0.99
C ILE A 205 20.65 25.86 -0.47
N LYS A 206 20.45 24.56 -0.75
CA LYS A 206 20.57 23.98 -2.10
C LYS A 206 19.19 23.61 -2.66
N THR A 207 18.77 24.35 -3.69
CA THR A 207 17.48 24.28 -4.41
C THR A 207 16.71 22.95 -4.36
N LYS A 208 15.53 22.99 -3.73
CA LYS A 208 14.49 21.96 -3.67
C LYS A 208 14.06 21.37 -5.04
N ASN A 209 14.07 22.17 -6.11
CA ASN A 209 13.53 21.77 -7.41
C ASN A 209 14.27 20.60 -8.08
N VAL A 210 15.49 20.27 -7.62
CA VAL A 210 16.32 19.23 -8.25
C VAL A 210 15.79 17.82 -7.96
N ILE A 211 15.12 17.59 -6.84
CA ILE A 211 14.73 16.22 -6.41
C ILE A 211 13.30 15.82 -6.82
N GLU A 212 12.47 16.76 -7.28
CA GLU A 212 11.12 16.45 -7.75
C GLU A 212 11.15 15.89 -9.18
N GLY A 213 10.44 14.78 -9.41
CA GLY A 213 10.37 14.15 -10.74
C GLY A 213 11.54 13.22 -11.08
N ILE A 214 12.49 12.99 -10.17
CA ILE A 214 13.55 11.99 -10.36
C ILE A 214 13.02 10.57 -10.13
N PHE A 215 13.27 9.67 -11.08
CA PHE A 215 12.82 8.27 -11.04
C PHE A 215 13.87 7.28 -10.52
N HIS A 216 15.13 7.70 -10.34
CA HIS A 216 16.22 6.86 -9.84
C HIS A 216 16.56 7.17 -8.38
N GLN A 217 16.42 6.18 -7.49
CA GLN A 217 16.70 6.32 -6.05
C GLN A 217 18.15 6.78 -5.77
N GLY A 218 19.14 6.24 -6.50
CA GLY A 218 20.55 6.58 -6.29
C GLY A 218 20.83 8.07 -6.50
N VAL A 219 20.23 8.69 -7.52
CA VAL A 219 20.38 10.13 -7.78
C VAL A 219 19.76 10.96 -6.65
N VAL A 220 18.57 10.56 -6.17
CA VAL A 220 17.92 11.22 -5.03
C VAL A 220 18.77 11.09 -3.77
N LEU A 221 19.30 9.90 -3.50
CA LEU A 221 20.17 9.63 -2.36
C LEU A 221 21.45 10.48 -2.43
N GLU A 222 22.06 10.61 -3.59
CA GLU A 222 23.25 11.44 -3.76
C GLU A 222 22.96 12.91 -3.45
N GLU A 223 21.82 13.46 -3.91
CA GLU A 223 21.43 14.83 -3.57
C GLU A 223 21.14 15.00 -2.07
N PHE A 224 20.56 13.99 -1.42
CA PHE A 224 20.33 13.98 0.03
C PHE A 224 21.66 14.00 0.78
N LEU A 225 22.63 13.19 0.35
CA LEU A 225 23.98 13.14 0.93
C LEU A 225 24.74 14.44 0.71
N LYS A 226 24.65 15.05 -0.50
CA LYS A 226 25.23 16.37 -0.78
C LYS A 226 24.62 17.47 0.08
N ALA A 227 23.31 17.45 0.28
CA ALA A 227 22.63 18.39 1.17
C ALA A 227 23.09 18.20 2.62
N TYR A 228 23.09 16.97 3.13
CA TYR A 228 23.53 16.65 4.49
C TYR A 228 24.99 17.06 4.75
N ASN A 229 25.88 16.75 3.82
CA ASN A 229 27.31 17.04 3.94
C ASN A 229 27.70 18.47 3.54
N TYR A 230 26.72 19.35 3.29
CA TYR A 230 26.99 20.71 2.86
C TYR A 230 27.89 21.45 3.86
N LYS A 231 28.93 22.12 3.34
CA LYS A 231 29.99 22.81 4.11
C LYS A 231 30.79 21.94 5.08
N LEU A 232 30.72 20.61 4.96
CA LEU A 232 31.60 19.72 5.68
C LEU A 232 32.78 19.30 4.80
N HIS A 233 33.95 19.21 5.42
CA HIS A 233 35.08 18.53 4.80
C HIS A 233 34.79 17.02 4.73
N ARG A 234 35.29 16.34 3.69
CA ARG A 234 35.08 14.89 3.48
C ARG A 234 35.49 14.03 4.68
N ASN A 235 36.51 14.46 5.41
CA ASN A 235 37.02 13.76 6.61
C ASN A 235 36.35 14.21 7.92
N SER A 236 35.32 15.05 7.86
CA SER A 236 34.58 15.46 9.06
C SER A 236 33.90 14.25 9.68
N ASN A 237 34.00 14.12 11.01
CA ASN A 237 33.24 13.13 11.77
C ASN A 237 31.73 13.38 11.77
N LYS A 238 31.28 14.56 11.32
CA LYS A 238 29.86 14.92 11.18
C LYS A 238 29.30 14.63 9.78
N ALA A 239 30.16 14.29 8.82
CA ALA A 239 29.74 13.99 7.46
C ALA A 239 29.36 12.50 7.36
N ILE A 240 28.28 12.21 6.63
CA ILE A 240 27.98 10.83 6.23
C ILE A 240 28.97 10.42 5.15
N LYS A 241 29.78 9.41 5.42
CA LYS A 241 30.75 8.87 4.47
C LYS A 241 30.05 7.98 3.46
N TYR A 242 30.26 8.26 2.18
CA TYR A 242 29.74 7.46 1.08
C TYR A 242 30.71 7.44 -0.09
N GLU A 243 30.56 6.44 -0.95
CA GLU A 243 31.30 6.29 -2.21
C GLU A 243 30.31 6.13 -3.36
N ILE A 244 30.73 6.50 -4.56
CA ILE A 244 29.97 6.24 -5.78
C ILE A 244 30.52 4.94 -6.38
N GLU A 245 29.66 3.93 -6.54
CA GLU A 245 30.02 2.68 -7.21
C GLU A 245 30.21 2.87 -8.72
N ILE A 246 30.76 1.85 -9.39
CA ILE A 246 31.05 1.87 -10.84
C ILE A 246 29.79 2.15 -11.67
N ASP A 247 28.62 1.72 -11.18
CA ASP A 247 27.33 1.96 -11.83
C ASP A 247 26.71 3.33 -11.50
N GLY A 248 27.44 4.19 -10.79
CA GLY A 248 27.04 5.54 -10.42
C GLY A 248 26.19 5.63 -9.16
N LYS A 249 25.94 4.53 -8.43
CA LYS A 249 25.11 4.57 -7.22
C LYS A 249 25.91 4.98 -5.98
N PRO A 250 25.40 5.92 -5.16
CA PRO A 250 25.99 6.19 -3.87
C PRO A 250 25.74 5.04 -2.88
N VAL A 251 26.79 4.65 -2.15
CA VAL A 251 26.74 3.66 -1.08
C VAL A 251 27.34 4.26 0.19
N ILE A 252 26.52 4.30 1.25
CA ILE A 252 26.92 4.78 2.57
C ILE A 252 27.86 3.76 3.22
N ARG A 253 28.99 4.25 3.76
CA ARG A 253 30.03 3.45 4.43
C ARG A 253 29.96 3.53 5.96
N ASP A 254 29.23 4.50 6.49
CA ASP A 254 29.03 4.62 7.94
C ASP A 254 28.13 3.51 8.48
N ILE A 255 28.28 3.23 9.78
CA ILE A 255 27.54 2.19 10.49
C ILE A 255 26.04 2.50 10.42
N GLN A 256 25.25 1.50 10.01
CA GLN A 256 23.80 1.60 9.96
C GLN A 256 23.16 0.89 11.17
N SER A 257 22.06 1.45 11.65
CA SER A 257 21.24 0.91 12.73
C SER A 257 20.31 -0.18 12.20
N MET A 258 20.46 -1.39 12.72
CA MET A 258 19.68 -2.56 12.31
C MET A 258 18.34 -2.70 13.05
N PHE A 259 17.92 -1.69 13.83
CA PHE A 259 16.64 -1.78 14.54
C PHE A 259 15.42 -1.70 13.60
N LEU A 260 15.58 -1.10 12.42
CA LEU A 260 14.51 -0.95 11.44
C LEU A 260 14.67 -1.87 10.22
N ILE A 261 15.89 -2.29 9.90
CA ILE A 261 16.22 -3.04 8.68
C ILE A 261 16.77 -4.41 9.06
N LYS A 262 16.27 -5.46 8.40
CA LYS A 262 16.80 -6.82 8.56
C LYS A 262 18.21 -6.89 7.99
N GLU A 263 19.11 -7.58 8.68
CA GLU A 263 20.38 -8.00 8.10
C GLU A 263 20.09 -8.83 6.85
N ILE A 264 20.63 -8.40 5.71
CA ILE A 264 20.74 -9.30 4.56
C ILE A 264 21.80 -10.31 4.95
N LYS A 265 21.36 -11.51 5.37
CA LYS A 265 22.24 -12.67 5.32
C LYS A 265 22.56 -12.89 3.85
N ASN A 266 23.71 -12.39 3.41
CA ASN A 266 24.29 -12.82 2.15
C ASN A 266 24.51 -14.34 2.31
N GLY A 267 23.64 -15.12 1.68
CA GLY A 267 23.86 -16.55 1.46
C GLY A 267 24.89 -16.75 0.37
#